data_AF-A0A433UNU0-F1
#
_entry.id   AF-A0A433UNU0-F1
#
_cell.length_a   1.000
_cell.length_b   1.000
_cell.length_c   1.000
_cell.angle_alpha   90.00
_cell.angle_beta   90.00
_cell.angle_gamma   90.00
#
_symmetry.space_group_name_H-M   'P 1'
#
loop_
_entity.id
_entity.type
_entity.pdbx_description
1 polymer ?
#
loop_
_entity_poly.entity_id
_entity_poly.type
_entity_poly.pdbx_seq_one_letter_code
_entity_poly.pdbx_strand_id
1 'polypeptide(L)'
;MEMLVVEEVEKQIQSLPLKTANYIKASEVVAYALNRLPSLYATSKRGWQRQWHHGKTELYQQISTSVRQGMAAVQRDPLRINEPLNFPEDQAAQTALEGLKVLLQREDISWDNLNNVVEQTLLNTLNGNITWRNSR
;
A
#
# COMPACT_ATOMS: atom_id res chain seq x y z
N MET A 1 14.95 -4.52 -2.82
CA MET A 1 14.32 -5.45 -3.77
C MET A 1 12.92 -4.97 -4.11
N GLU A 2 12.05 -4.81 -3.12
CA GLU A 2 10.66 -4.35 -3.29
C GLU A 2 10.50 -3.14 -4.22
N MET A 3 11.18 -2.02 -3.96
CA MET A 3 11.10 -0.83 -4.84
C MET A 3 11.48 -1.14 -6.30
N LEU A 4 12.51 -1.95 -6.54
CA LEU A 4 12.94 -2.32 -7.90
C LEU A 4 11.89 -3.18 -8.62
N VAL A 5 11.21 -4.06 -7.87
CA VAL A 5 10.15 -4.89 -8.41
C VAL A 5 8.91 -4.04 -8.71
N VAL A 6 8.51 -3.16 -7.80
CA VAL A 6 7.39 -2.23 -8.00
C VAL A 6 7.62 -1.36 -9.24
N GLU A 7 8.80 -0.73 -9.36
CA GLU A 7 9.18 0.08 -10.52
C GLU A 7 9.07 -0.72 -11.85
N GLU A 8 9.56 -1.96 -11.87
CA GLU A 8 9.52 -2.80 -13.07
C GLU A 8 8.10 -3.31 -13.38
N VAL A 9 7.28 -3.61 -12.37
CA VAL A 9 5.86 -3.97 -12.54
C VAL A 9 5.09 -2.81 -13.17
N GLU A 10 5.23 -1.60 -12.62
CA GLU A 10 4.58 -0.39 -13.16
C GLU A 10 4.99 -0.16 -14.61
N LYS A 11 6.29 -0.23 -14.90
CA LYS A 11 6.82 -0.08 -16.26
C LYS A 11 6.26 -1.12 -17.23
N GLN A 12 6.22 -2.39 -16.85
CA GLN A 12 5.69 -3.45 -17.74
C GLN A 12 4.18 -3.33 -17.92
N ILE A 13 3.41 -2.99 -16.88
CA ILE A 13 1.96 -2.77 -16.99
C ILE A 13 1.65 -1.56 -17.88
N GLN A 14 2.38 -0.45 -17.73
CA GLN A 14 2.20 0.73 -18.58
C GLN A 14 2.48 0.46 -20.06
N SER A 15 3.32 -0.54 -20.37
CA SER A 15 3.59 -0.96 -21.75
C SER A 15 2.49 -1.84 -22.37
N LEU A 16 1.51 -2.31 -21.57
CA LEU A 16 0.43 -3.16 -22.06
C LEU A 16 -0.75 -2.35 -22.62
N PRO A 17 -1.57 -2.96 -23.51
CA PRO A 17 -2.86 -2.39 -23.90
C PRO A 17 -3.76 -2.18 -22.67
N LEU A 18 -4.48 -1.04 -22.63
CA LEU A 18 -5.36 -0.65 -21.50
C LEU A 18 -6.30 -1.77 -21.04
N LYS A 19 -6.89 -2.49 -22.01
CA LYS A 19 -7.81 -3.60 -21.73
C LYS A 19 -7.15 -4.68 -20.88
N THR A 20 -5.89 -5.02 -21.15
CA THR A 20 -5.15 -6.05 -20.40
C THR A 20 -4.64 -5.50 -19.07
N ALA A 21 -4.13 -4.27 -19.07
CA ALA A 21 -3.59 -3.62 -17.88
C ALA A 21 -4.63 -3.53 -16.75
N ASN A 22 -5.90 -3.22 -17.08
CA ASN A 22 -6.97 -3.08 -16.09
C ASN A 22 -7.30 -4.35 -15.29
N TYR A 23 -7.01 -5.54 -15.84
CA TYR A 23 -7.29 -6.81 -15.15
C TYR A 23 -6.10 -7.32 -14.34
N ILE A 24 -4.92 -6.70 -14.47
CA ILE A 24 -3.72 -7.13 -13.75
C ILE A 24 -3.63 -6.36 -12.44
N LYS A 25 -3.82 -7.05 -11.32
CA LYS A 25 -3.57 -6.48 -9.99
C LYS A 25 -2.05 -6.41 -9.75
N ALA A 26 -1.50 -5.20 -9.74
CA ALA A 26 -0.07 -4.98 -9.55
C ALA A 26 0.48 -5.60 -8.27
N SER A 27 -0.26 -5.51 -7.15
CA SER A 27 0.13 -6.09 -5.86
C SER A 27 0.35 -7.60 -5.92
N GLU A 28 -0.49 -8.34 -6.66
CA GLU A 28 -0.36 -9.79 -6.84
C GLU A 28 0.88 -10.14 -7.67
N VAL A 29 1.18 -9.34 -8.70
CA VAL A 29 2.40 -9.52 -9.52
C VAL A 29 3.65 -9.23 -8.69
N VAL A 30 3.64 -8.16 -7.89
CA VAL A 30 4.74 -7.82 -6.98
C VAL A 30 4.99 -8.96 -5.99
N ALA A 31 3.94 -9.45 -5.33
CA ALA A 31 4.04 -10.58 -4.40
C ALA A 31 4.56 -11.85 -5.10
N TYR A 32 4.05 -12.15 -6.30
CA TYR A 32 4.52 -13.29 -7.09
C TYR A 32 6.02 -13.22 -7.38
N ALA A 33 6.50 -12.04 -7.81
CA ALA A 33 7.90 -11.83 -8.16
C ALA A 33 8.80 -11.86 -6.92
N LEU A 34 8.42 -11.17 -5.84
CA LEU A 34 9.21 -11.13 -4.60
C LEU A 34 9.39 -12.52 -3.98
N ASN A 35 8.37 -13.38 -4.05
CA ASN A 35 8.46 -14.76 -3.56
C ASN A 35 9.46 -15.65 -4.35
N ARG A 36 10.05 -15.15 -5.44
CA ARG A 36 10.98 -15.88 -6.31
C ARG A 36 12.32 -15.18 -6.50
N LEU A 37 12.48 -13.99 -5.94
CA LEU A 37 13.69 -13.19 -6.05
C LEU A 37 14.49 -13.25 -4.74
N PRO A 38 15.82 -13.12 -4.78
CA PRO A 38 16.61 -13.05 -3.57
C PRO A 38 16.26 -11.80 -2.77
N SER A 39 16.20 -11.93 -1.44
CA SER A 39 15.96 -10.81 -0.55
C SER A 39 17.18 -9.89 -0.48
N LEU A 40 16.96 -8.58 -0.60
CA LEU A 40 18.02 -7.56 -0.50
C LEU A 40 17.80 -6.66 0.72
N TYR A 41 17.88 -7.25 1.91
CA TYR A 41 17.80 -6.51 3.16
C TYR A 41 19.10 -5.78 3.48
N ALA A 42 18.99 -4.66 4.17
CA ALA A 42 20.12 -3.90 4.65
C ALA A 42 19.79 -3.22 5.99
N THR A 43 20.75 -3.25 6.92
CA THR A 43 20.66 -2.61 8.24
C THR A 43 21.40 -1.28 8.30
N SER A 44 22.01 -0.84 7.20
CA SER A 44 22.74 0.43 7.11
C SER A 44 22.55 1.09 5.75
N LYS A 45 22.72 2.41 5.69
CA LYS A 45 22.64 3.18 4.43
C LYS A 45 23.64 2.70 3.38
N ARG A 46 24.88 2.38 3.79
CA ARG A 46 25.92 1.84 2.89
C ARG A 46 25.53 0.45 2.37
N GLY A 47 24.99 -0.40 3.25
CA GLY A 47 24.45 -1.71 2.85
C GLY A 47 23.30 -1.56 1.86
N TRP A 48 22.37 -0.63 2.11
CA TRP A 48 21.25 -0.35 1.22
C TRP A 48 21.73 0.11 -0.16
N GLN A 49 22.71 1.02 -0.24
CA GLN A 49 23.30 1.46 -1.51
C GLN A 49 23.94 0.32 -2.29
N ARG A 50 24.70 -0.56 -1.61
CA ARG A 50 25.31 -1.74 -2.24
C ARG A 50 24.25 -2.69 -2.79
N GLN A 51 23.21 -2.97 -1.99
CA GLN A 51 22.11 -3.84 -2.39
C GLN A 51 21.31 -3.25 -3.55
N TRP A 52 21.07 -1.94 -3.52
CA TRP A 52 20.40 -1.23 -4.61
C TRP A 52 21.20 -1.31 -5.91
N HIS A 53 22.52 -1.11 -5.85
CA HIS A 53 23.40 -1.25 -7.02
C HIS A 53 23.37 -2.67 -7.58
N HIS A 54 23.60 -3.69 -6.73
CA HIS A 54 23.53 -5.10 -7.10
C HIS A 54 22.18 -5.47 -7.73
N GLY A 55 21.07 -4.97 -7.16
CA GLY A 55 19.74 -5.18 -7.71
C GLY A 55 19.57 -4.60 -9.12
N LYS A 56 20.13 -3.42 -9.38
CA LYS A 56 20.04 -2.74 -10.69
C LYS A 56 20.99 -3.29 -11.75
N THR A 57 22.13 -3.84 -11.37
CA THR A 57 23.13 -4.32 -12.32
C THR A 57 23.00 -5.82 -12.58
N GLU A 58 23.02 -6.62 -11.52
CA GLU A 58 23.15 -8.08 -11.62
C GLU A 58 21.79 -8.77 -11.65
N LEU A 59 20.80 -8.26 -10.90
CA LEU A 59 19.49 -8.89 -10.78
C LEU A 59 18.42 -8.32 -11.73
N TYR A 60 18.72 -7.26 -12.49
CA TYR A 60 17.73 -6.60 -13.34
C TYR A 60 17.01 -7.56 -14.30
N GLN A 61 17.74 -8.47 -14.94
CA GLN A 61 17.16 -9.46 -15.86
C GLN A 61 16.27 -10.47 -15.13
N GLN A 62 16.67 -10.91 -13.93
CA GLN A 62 15.89 -11.83 -13.11
C GLN A 62 14.59 -11.15 -12.61
N ILE A 63 14.68 -9.88 -12.21
CA ILE A 63 13.53 -9.06 -11.82
C ILE A 63 12.56 -8.95 -12.98
N SER A 64 13.03 -8.50 -14.15
CA SER A 64 12.19 -8.32 -15.34
C SER A 64 11.51 -9.63 -15.78
N THR A 65 12.24 -10.76 -15.71
CA THR A 65 11.72 -12.09 -16.04
C THR A 65 10.66 -12.55 -15.02
N SER A 66 10.91 -12.37 -13.73
CA SER A 66 9.98 -12.76 -12.66
C SER A 66 8.69 -11.95 -12.70
N VAL A 67 8.78 -10.64 -12.98
CA VAL A 67 7.62 -9.77 -13.19
C VAL A 67 6.78 -10.25 -14.38
N ARG A 68 7.42 -10.54 -15.51
CA ARG A 68 6.73 -11.04 -16.71
C ARG A 68 6.00 -12.36 -16.45
N GLN A 69 6.64 -13.28 -15.72
CA GLN A 69 6.02 -14.53 -15.30
C GLN A 69 4.85 -14.28 -14.34
N GLY A 70 4.97 -13.33 -13.41
CA GLY A 70 3.90 -12.94 -12.50
C GLY A 70 2.69 -12.38 -13.22
N MET A 71 2.89 -11.50 -14.21
CA MET A 71 1.80 -10.99 -15.03
C MET A 71 1.06 -12.10 -15.78
N ALA A 72 1.79 -13.06 -16.36
CA ALA A 72 1.18 -14.22 -17.02
C ALA A 72 0.45 -15.16 -16.04
N ALA A 73 0.95 -15.30 -14.81
CA ALA A 73 0.32 -16.13 -13.77
C ALA A 73 -0.98 -15.50 -13.25
N VAL A 74 -0.98 -14.19 -13.01
CA VAL A 74 -2.16 -13.44 -12.55
C VAL A 74 -3.22 -13.39 -13.65
N GLN A 75 -2.82 -13.18 -14.91
CA GLN A 75 -3.76 -13.12 -16.03
C GLN A 75 -4.47 -14.46 -16.31
N ARG A 76 -3.80 -15.59 -16.06
CA ARG A 76 -4.33 -16.92 -16.38
C ARG A 76 -5.52 -17.36 -15.52
N ASP A 77 -5.74 -16.73 -14.37
CA ASP A 77 -6.78 -17.14 -13.43
C ASP A 77 -7.78 -16.00 -13.14
N PRO A 78 -8.57 -15.56 -14.14
CA PRO A 78 -9.57 -14.50 -13.96
C PRO A 78 -10.76 -14.91 -13.07
N LEU A 79 -10.90 -16.21 -12.77
CA LEU A 79 -11.91 -16.75 -11.86
C LEU A 79 -11.35 -17.04 -10.47
N ARG A 80 -10.09 -16.69 -10.20
CA ARG A 80 -9.49 -16.89 -8.88
C ARG A 80 -10.24 -16.05 -7.85
N ILE A 81 -11.00 -16.73 -7.01
CA ILE A 81 -11.60 -16.12 -5.82
C ILE A 81 -10.46 -15.94 -4.82
N ASN A 82 -9.74 -14.83 -4.96
CA ASN A 82 -8.76 -14.40 -3.97
C ASN A 82 -9.54 -13.73 -2.83
N GLU A 83 -9.79 -14.46 -1.75
CA GLU A 83 -10.23 -13.84 -0.51
C GLU A 83 -9.06 -13.01 0.03
N PRO A 84 -9.20 -11.67 0.13
CA PRO A 84 -8.13 -10.83 0.64
C PRO A 84 -7.83 -11.19 2.10
N LEU A 85 -6.56 -11.09 2.49
CA LEU A 85 -6.17 -11.20 3.90
C LEU A 85 -6.86 -10.06 4.67
N ASN A 86 -7.88 -10.41 5.44
CA ASN A 86 -8.60 -9.50 6.32
C ASN A 86 -8.21 -9.82 7.76
N PHE A 87 -7.48 -8.92 8.40
CA PHE A 87 -7.23 -8.99 9.83
C PHE A 87 -8.36 -8.24 10.56
N PRO A 88 -9.07 -8.87 11.51
CA PRO A 88 -10.17 -8.23 12.24
C PRO A 88 -9.75 -6.93 12.96
N GLU A 89 -8.50 -6.87 13.39
CA GLU A 89 -7.92 -5.72 14.09
C GLU A 89 -7.81 -4.48 13.19
N ASP A 90 -7.45 -4.66 11.92
CA ASP A 90 -7.39 -3.59 10.93
C ASP A 90 -8.79 -3.02 10.65
N GLN A 91 -9.81 -3.89 10.63
CA GLN A 91 -11.21 -3.46 10.50
C GLN A 91 -11.68 -2.67 11.72
N ALA A 92 -11.30 -3.07 12.93
CA ALA A 92 -11.66 -2.35 14.14
C ALA A 92 -11.04 -0.94 14.17
N ALA A 93 -9.76 -0.82 13.80
CA ALA A 93 -9.06 0.46 13.73
C ALA A 93 -9.68 1.37 12.65
N GLN A 94 -9.95 0.84 11.45
CA GLN A 94 -10.58 1.59 10.37
C GLN A 94 -11.99 2.06 10.76
N THR A 95 -12.77 1.18 11.39
CA THR A 95 -14.12 1.50 11.89
C THR A 95 -14.08 2.58 12.95
N ALA A 96 -13.10 2.54 13.86
CA ALA A 96 -12.91 3.57 14.88
C ALA A 96 -12.55 4.92 14.25
N LEU A 97 -11.68 4.95 13.23
CA LEU A 97 -11.33 6.19 12.52
C LEU A 97 -12.52 6.80 11.79
N GLU A 98 -13.32 5.98 11.10
CA GLU A 98 -14.56 6.44 10.45
C GLU A 98 -15.58 6.94 11.48
N GLY A 99 -15.72 6.26 12.62
CA GLY A 99 -16.54 6.72 13.74
C GLY A 99 -16.06 8.07 14.29
N LEU A 100 -14.75 8.29 14.37
CA LEU A 100 -14.16 9.57 14.78
C LEU A 100 -14.41 10.68 13.75
N LYS A 101 -14.34 10.41 12.45
CA LYS A 101 -14.69 11.40 11.43
C LYS A 101 -16.13 11.91 11.60
N VAL A 102 -17.06 11.00 11.82
CA VAL A 102 -18.47 11.33 12.07
C VAL A 102 -18.63 12.10 13.39
N LEU A 103 -18.02 11.60 14.47
CA LEU A 103 -18.15 12.19 15.81
C LEU A 103 -17.54 13.61 15.87
N LEU A 104 -16.38 13.80 15.23
CA LEU A 104 -15.66 15.07 15.17
C LEU A 104 -16.17 15.97 14.03
N GLN A 105 -17.08 15.50 13.19
CA GLN A 105 -17.60 16.17 11.99
C GLN A 105 -16.48 16.68 11.06
N ARG A 106 -15.42 15.88 10.91
CA ARG A 106 -14.25 16.20 10.10
C ARG A 106 -13.90 15.04 9.19
N GLU A 107 -14.07 15.25 7.89
CA GLU A 107 -13.74 14.24 6.87
C GLU A 107 -12.23 14.16 6.58
N ASP A 108 -11.47 15.21 6.93
CA ASP A 108 -10.04 15.33 6.66
C ASP A 108 -9.15 14.62 7.69
N ILE A 109 -9.75 13.85 8.62
CA ILE A 109 -9.02 13.05 9.60
C ILE A 109 -8.37 11.85 8.92
N SER A 110 -7.07 11.70 9.14
CA SER A 110 -6.24 10.58 8.73
C SER A 110 -5.39 10.10 9.89
N TRP A 111 -4.78 8.92 9.75
CA TRP A 111 -3.85 8.40 10.76
C TRP A 111 -2.65 9.34 11.01
N ASP A 112 -2.23 10.12 10.00
CA ASP A 112 -1.10 11.04 10.13
C ASP A 112 -1.42 12.29 10.94
N ASN A 113 -2.67 12.76 10.92
CA ASN A 113 -3.09 14.00 11.58
C ASN A 113 -3.98 13.77 12.81
N LEU A 114 -4.33 12.52 13.12
CA LEU A 114 -5.30 12.15 14.15
C LEU A 114 -5.03 12.82 15.49
N ASN A 115 -3.80 12.72 16.01
CA ASN A 115 -3.43 13.27 17.31
C ASN A 115 -3.64 14.79 17.37
N ASN A 116 -3.19 15.50 16.33
CA ASN A 116 -3.32 16.95 16.24
C ASN A 116 -4.79 17.35 16.13
N VAL A 117 -5.60 16.64 15.34
CA VAL A 117 -7.03 16.94 15.20
C VAL A 117 -7.75 16.72 16.51
N VAL A 118 -7.49 15.62 17.21
CA VAL A 118 -8.10 15.34 18.52
C VAL A 118 -7.73 16.43 19.53
N GLU A 119 -6.44 16.78 19.64
CA GLU A 119 -5.96 17.83 20.55
C GLU A 119 -6.65 19.17 20.27
N GLN A 120 -6.66 19.61 19.01
CA GLN A 120 -7.30 20.86 18.61
C GLN A 120 -8.79 20.86 18.92
N THR A 121 -9.48 19.73 18.71
CA THR A 121 -10.91 19.64 18.97
C THR A 121 -11.20 19.69 20.48
N LEU A 122 -10.37 19.06 21.31
CA LEU A 122 -10.45 19.16 22.77
C LEU A 122 -10.21 20.60 23.27
N LEU A 123 -9.18 21.28 22.74
CA LEU A 123 -8.89 22.68 23.07
C LEU A 123 -10.03 23.62 22.63
N ASN A 124 -10.58 23.42 21.44
CA ASN A 124 -11.72 24.20 20.95
C ASN A 124 -12.98 23.97 21.78
N THR A 125 -13.18 22.77 22.32
CA THR A 125 -14.27 22.46 23.25
C THR A 125 -14.08 23.20 24.57
N LEU A 126 -12.88 23.14 25.16
CA LEU A 126 -12.55 23.84 26.41
C LEU A 126 -12.78 25.35 26.29
N ASN A 127 -12.46 25.91 25.12
CA ASN A 127 -12.63 27.33 24.83
C ASN A 127 -14.08 27.71 24.46
N GLY A 128 -15.00 26.75 24.37
CA GLY A 128 -16.41 26.98 24.02
C GLY A 128 -16.67 27.22 22.52
N ASN A 129 -15.67 27.02 21.67
CA ASN A 129 -15.76 27.23 20.22
C ASN A 129 -16.56 26.12 19.52
N ILE A 130 -16.59 24.92 20.11
CA ILE A 130 -17.28 23.73 19.59
C ILE A 130 -18.10 23.11 20.73
N THR A 131 -19.35 22.76 20.46
CA THR A 131 -20.21 22.04 21.40
C THR A 131 -20.65 20.72 20.80
N TRP A 132 -20.42 19.62 21.52
CA TRP A 132 -20.73 18.25 21.10
C TRP A 132 -22.22 17.89 21.13
N ARG A 133 -23.09 18.89 21.32
CA ARG A 133 -24.50 18.68 21.64
C ARG A 133 -25.40 19.43 20.66
N ASN A 134 -25.75 18.72 19.58
CA ASN A 134 -27.01 18.79 18.83
C ASN A 134 -26.99 17.55 17.91
N SER A 135 -27.94 16.61 17.90
CA SER A 135 -29.36 16.66 18.26
C SER A 135 -29.85 15.27 18.71
N ARG A 136 -30.92 15.27 19.51
CA ARG A 136 -31.86 14.13 19.60
C ARG A 136 -32.50 13.84 18.25
#